data_AF-A0A1L6ZF65-F1
#
_entry.id   AF-A0A1L6ZF65-F1
#
_cell.length_a   1.000
_cell.length_b   1.000
_cell.length_c   1.000
_cell.angle_alpha   90.00
_cell.angle_beta   90.00
_cell.angle_gamma   90.00
#
_symmetry.space_group_name_H-M   'P 1'
#
loop_
_entity.id
_entity.type
_entity.pdbx_description
1 polymer ?
#
loop_
_entity_poly.entity_id
_entity_poly.type
_entity_poly.pdbx_seq_one_letter_code
_entity_poly.pdbx_strand_id
1 'polypeptide(L)'
;MLLNAKEILLKEILNQYLNQLNMICHCEKCMEDVLAISLNQVKPQYITDIDKISYSKSEMVDKQKNTAMLVILTEAASKVSAFPRCENRLLLNKETN
;
A
#
# COMPACT_ATOMS: atom_id res chain seq x y z
N MET A 1 13.55 10.53 15.50
CA MET A 1 13.33 9.34 14.65
C MET A 1 13.02 9.85 13.25
N LEU A 2 13.73 9.44 12.20
CA LEU A 2 13.43 9.84 10.82
C LEU A 2 12.49 8.81 10.18
N LEU A 3 11.41 9.26 9.54
CA LEU A 3 10.42 8.38 8.91
C LEU A 3 9.71 9.07 7.74
N ASN A 4 9.15 8.30 6.80
CA ASN A 4 8.32 8.79 5.71
C ASN A 4 6.84 8.76 6.10
N ALA A 5 6.19 9.92 6.22
CA ALA A 5 4.77 10.03 6.56
C ALA A 5 3.86 9.32 5.54
N LYS A 6 4.27 9.27 4.25
CA LYS A 6 3.52 8.56 3.20
C LYS A 6 3.47 7.06 3.42
N GLU A 7 4.53 6.49 4.00
CA GLU A 7 4.60 5.06 4.29
C GLU A 7 3.56 4.66 5.35
N ILE A 8 3.45 5.45 6.41
CA ILE A 8 2.45 5.23 7.47
C ILE A 8 1.05 5.33 6.90
N LEU A 9 0.77 6.36 6.10
CA LEU A 9 -0.55 6.56 5.52
C LEU A 9 -0.92 5.45 4.52
N LEU A 10 -0.01 5.07 3.61
CA LEU A 10 -0.27 3.97 2.67
C LEU A 10 -0.46 2.64 3.39
N LYS A 11 0.28 2.37 4.48
CA LYS A 11 0.06 1.20 5.34
C LYS A 11 -1.34 1.21 5.98
N GLU A 12 -1.77 2.35 6.52
CA GLU A 12 -3.11 2.52 7.11
C GLU A 12 -4.22 2.29 6.07
N ILE A 13 -4.12 2.91 4.89
CA ILE A 13 -5.11 2.76 3.80
C ILE A 13 -5.11 1.32 3.28
N LEU A 14 -3.94 0.71 3.06
CA LEU A 14 -3.85 -0.68 2.61
C LEU A 14 -4.57 -1.62 3.59
N ASN A 15 -4.30 -1.50 4.89
CA ASN A 15 -4.95 -2.32 5.91
C ASN A 15 -6.47 -2.08 5.96
N GLN A 16 -6.92 -0.83 5.83
CA GLN A 16 -8.34 -0.48 5.84
C GLN A 16 -9.09 -1.06 4.63
N TYR A 17 -8.45 -1.09 3.47
CA TYR A 17 -9.09 -1.44 2.19
C TYR A 17 -8.65 -2.79 1.62
N LEU A 18 -7.88 -3.59 2.37
CA LEU A 18 -7.28 -4.85 1.90
C LEU A 18 -8.28 -5.75 1.17
N ASN A 19 -9.46 -5.95 1.78
CA ASN A 19 -10.51 -6.81 1.23
C ASN A 19 -11.19 -6.24 -0.03
N GLN A 20 -10.97 -4.97 -0.37
CA GLN A 20 -11.53 -4.31 -1.55
C GLN A 20 -10.54 -4.24 -2.72
N LEU A 21 -9.25 -4.55 -2.48
CA LEU A 21 -8.20 -4.50 -3.50
C LEU A 21 -8.17 -5.75 -4.41
N ASN A 22 -9.02 -6.75 -4.14
CA ASN A 22 -9.13 -8.00 -4.90
C ASN A 22 -7.76 -8.70 -5.10
N MET A 23 -6.90 -8.65 -4.08
CA MET A 23 -5.61 -9.31 -4.14
C MET A 23 -5.77 -10.83 -4.07
N ILE A 24 -5.07 -11.56 -4.93
CA ILE A 24 -5.11 -13.03 -4.90
C ILE A 24 -4.24 -13.64 -3.78
N CYS A 25 -3.38 -12.84 -3.15
CA CYS A 25 -2.51 -13.25 -2.05
C CYS A 25 -2.27 -12.10 -1.09
N HIS A 26 -2.45 -12.35 0.21
CA HIS A 26 -2.29 -11.37 1.28
C HIS A 26 -1.09 -11.68 2.19
N CYS A 27 -0.11 -12.45 1.73
CA CYS A 27 1.10 -12.68 2.53
C CYS A 27 1.90 -11.38 2.70
N GLU A 28 2.73 -11.32 3.73
CA GLU A 28 3.58 -10.17 4.05
C GLU A 28 4.35 -9.69 2.82
N LYS A 29 4.98 -10.60 2.08
CA LYS A 29 5.74 -10.27 0.87
C LYS A 29 4.90 -9.56 -0.21
N CYS A 30 3.68 -10.02 -0.46
CA CYS A 30 2.79 -9.39 -1.44
C CYS A 30 2.32 -8.01 -0.97
N MET A 31 2.00 -7.86 0.31
CA MET A 31 1.60 -6.56 0.87
C MET A 31 2.76 -5.55 0.82
N GLU A 32 3.97 -5.99 1.13
CA GLU A 32 5.19 -5.17 1.00
C GLU A 32 5.47 -4.78 -0.45
N ASP A 33 5.30 -5.70 -1.40
CA ASP A 33 5.48 -5.41 -2.83
C ASP A 33 4.46 -4.35 -3.31
N VAL A 34 3.20 -4.43 -2.84
CA VAL A 34 2.18 -3.40 -3.11
C VAL A 34 2.59 -2.04 -2.54
N LEU A 35 3.04 -2.01 -1.28
CA LEU A 35 3.51 -0.77 -0.64
C LEU A 35 4.73 -0.19 -1.35
N ALA A 36 5.69 -1.02 -1.73
CA ALA A 36 6.91 -0.59 -2.42
C ALA A 36 6.59 0.04 -3.78
N ILE A 37 5.74 -0.60 -4.58
CA ILE A 37 5.29 -0.06 -5.88
C ILE A 37 4.51 1.25 -5.68
N SER A 38 3.70 1.35 -4.63
CA SER A 38 2.91 2.54 -4.34
C SER A 38 3.78 3.71 -3.86
N LEU A 39 4.74 3.45 -2.98
CA LEU A 39 5.65 4.45 -2.43
C LEU A 39 6.56 5.06 -3.49
N ASN A 40 6.98 4.27 -4.48
CA ASN A 40 7.77 4.74 -5.61
C ASN A 40 6.99 5.67 -6.57
N GLN A 41 5.66 5.76 -6.43
CA GLN A 41 4.81 6.62 -7.26
C GLN A 41 4.41 7.94 -6.57
N VAL A 42 4.69 8.08 -5.27
CA VAL A 42 4.33 9.27 -4.51
C VAL A 42 5.58 10.06 -4.11
N LYS A 43 5.46 11.39 -4.04
CA LYS A 43 6.52 12.23 -3.49
C LYS A 43 6.72 11.87 -2.01
N PRO A 44 7.93 11.48 -1.57
CA PRO A 44 8.18 11.14 -0.18
C PRO A 44 8.04 12.38 0.71
N GLN A 45 7.60 12.17 1.95
CA GLN A 45 7.45 13.23 2.94
C GLN A 45 8.09 12.78 4.25
N TYR A 46 9.37 13.11 4.41
CA TYR A 46 10.11 12.74 5.60
C TYR A 46 9.87 13.72 6.75
N ILE A 47 9.73 13.17 7.94
CA ILE A 47 9.54 13.90 9.19
C ILE A 47 10.45 13.33 10.28
N THR A 48 10.79 14.15 11.27
CA THR A 48 11.64 13.75 12.41
C THR A 48 10.86 13.56 13.71
N ASP A 49 9.57 13.84 13.68
CA ASP A 49 8.68 13.95 14.82
C ASP A 49 7.32 13.34 14.47
N ILE A 50 6.95 12.28 15.21
CA ILE A 50 5.74 11.50 14.97
C ILE A 50 4.47 12.30 15.27
N ASP A 51 4.53 13.30 16.16
CA ASP A 51 3.36 14.12 16.51
C ASP A 51 2.98 15.06 15.34
N LYS A 52 3.95 15.37 14.46
CA LYS A 52 3.70 16.07 13.19
C LYS A 52 2.99 15.20 12.16
N ILE A 53 2.85 13.88 12.38
CA ILE A 53 1.95 13.05 11.59
C ILE A 53 0.52 13.50 11.79
N SER A 54 0.08 13.88 12.98
CA SER A 54 -1.31 14.32 13.20
C SER A 54 -1.64 15.58 12.40
N TYR A 55 -0.68 16.51 12.28
CA TYR A 55 -0.81 17.70 11.42
C TYR A 55 -0.76 17.34 9.93
N SER A 56 0.14 16.44 9.55
CA SER A 56 0.19 15.92 8.17
C SER A 56 -1.09 15.15 7.83
N LYS A 57 -1.64 14.38 8.78
CA LYS A 57 -2.91 13.66 8.68
C LYS A 57 -4.06 14.64 8.54
N SER A 58 -4.17 15.70 9.32
CA SER A 58 -5.27 16.67 9.13
C SER A 58 -5.21 17.35 7.75
N GLU A 59 -4.02 17.64 7.23
CA GLU A 59 -3.81 18.16 5.87
C GLU A 59 -4.03 17.08 4.77
N MET A 60 -3.95 15.80 5.13
CA MET A 60 -4.12 14.63 4.24
C MET A 60 -5.49 13.94 4.34
N VAL A 61 -6.26 14.18 5.42
CA VAL A 61 -7.65 13.77 5.67
C VAL A 61 -8.62 14.54 4.78
N ASP A 62 -8.10 15.39 3.90
CA ASP A 62 -8.78 15.77 2.69
C ASP A 62 -9.15 14.50 1.90
N LYS A 63 -10.45 14.15 1.87
CA LYS A 63 -10.98 12.90 1.31
C LYS A 63 -10.44 12.63 -0.10
N GLN A 64 -10.14 13.68 -0.86
CA GLN A 64 -9.57 13.60 -2.21
C GLN A 64 -8.15 12.99 -2.23
N LYS A 65 -7.29 13.31 -1.25
CA LYS A 65 -5.92 12.77 -1.15
C LYS A 65 -5.93 11.28 -0.80
N ASN A 66 -6.90 10.84 0.02
CA ASN A 66 -7.09 9.41 0.31
C ASN A 66 -7.56 8.63 -0.92
N THR A 67 -8.45 9.21 -1.74
CA THR A 67 -8.87 8.58 -3.01
C THR A 67 -7.70 8.38 -3.96
N ALA A 68 -6.83 9.38 -4.12
CA ALA A 68 -5.66 9.24 -5.00
C ALA A 68 -4.69 8.14 -4.52
N MET A 69 -4.45 8.02 -3.21
CA MET A 69 -3.62 6.94 -2.67
C MET A 69 -4.27 5.56 -2.82
N LEU A 70 -5.60 5.47 -2.67
CA LEU A 70 -6.33 4.24 -2.90
C LEU A 70 -6.25 3.79 -4.36
N VAL A 71 -6.31 4.71 -5.32
CA VAL A 71 -6.09 4.40 -6.75
C VAL A 71 -4.70 3.82 -6.97
N ILE A 72 -3.66 4.46 -6.43
CA ILE A 72 -2.27 3.97 -6.53
C ILE A 72 -2.13 2.56 -5.92
N LEU A 73 -2.72 2.33 -4.75
CA LEU A 73 -2.73 1.01 -4.10
C LEU A 73 -3.46 -0.04 -4.95
N THR A 74 -4.57 0.34 -5.57
CA THR A 74 -5.37 -0.56 -6.44
C THR A 74 -4.56 -0.97 -7.67
N GLU A 75 -3.87 -0.02 -8.31
CA GLU A 75 -3.00 -0.31 -9.45
C GLU A 75 -1.80 -1.18 -9.06
N ALA A 76 -1.18 -0.92 -7.90
CA ALA A 76 -0.09 -1.73 -7.38
C ALA A 76 -0.56 -3.16 -7.03
N ALA A 77 -1.71 -3.29 -6.37
CA ALA A 77 -2.34 -4.56 -6.04
C ALA A 77 -2.65 -5.39 -7.29
N SER A 78 -3.14 -4.76 -8.36
CA SER A 78 -3.37 -5.43 -9.65
C SER A 78 -2.06 -5.98 -10.24
N LYS A 79 -0.98 -5.18 -10.24
CA LYS A 79 0.34 -5.61 -10.75
C LYS A 79 0.91 -6.78 -9.95
N VAL A 80 0.84 -6.73 -8.63
CA VAL A 80 1.32 -7.81 -7.75
C VAL A 80 0.45 -9.06 -7.91
N SER A 81 -0.87 -8.91 -8.02
CA SER A 81 -1.78 -10.03 -8.21
C SER A 81 -1.62 -10.71 -9.57
N ALA A 82 -1.28 -9.98 -10.63
CA ALA A 82 -1.01 -10.57 -11.93
C ALA A 82 0.26 -11.46 -11.93
N PHE A 83 1.26 -11.14 -11.10
CA PHE A 83 2.50 -11.89 -11.02
C PHE A 83 3.11 -11.83 -9.61
N PRO A 84 2.56 -12.57 -8.64
CA PRO A 84 3.04 -12.51 -7.26
C PRO A 84 4.42 -13.12 -7.16
N ARG A 85 5.37 -12.40 -6.56
CA ARG A 85 6.77 -12.85 -6.36
C ARG A 85 6.99 -13.41 -4.95
N CYS A 86 6.05 -14.24 -4.49
CA CYS A 86 6.08 -14.89 -3.19
C CYS A 86 5.99 -16.42 -3.34
N GLU A 87 6.29 -17.15 -2.27
CA GLU A 87 6.26 -18.62 -2.23
C GLU A 87 4.86 -19.19 -2.55
N ASN A 88 3.81 -18.45 -2.17
CA ASN A 88 2.41 -18.84 -2.43
C ASN A 88 2.03 -18.84 -3.91
N ARG A 89 2.86 -18.26 -4.80
CA ARG A 89 2.63 -18.28 -6.25
C ARG A 89 2.45 -19.70 -6.78
N LEU A 90 3.20 -20.67 -6.25
CA LEU A 90 3.12 -22.07 -6.69
C LEU A 90 1.79 -22.73 -6.32
N LEU A 91 1.14 -22.27 -5.25
CA LEU A 91 -0.18 -22.75 -4.82
C LEU A 91 -1.28 -22.18 -5.73
N LEU A 92 -1.20 -20.89 -6.05
CA LEU A 92 -2.16 -20.20 -6.94
C LEU A 92 -2.20 -20.77 -8.37
N ASN A 93 -1.04 -21.20 -8.89
CA ASN A 93 -0.96 -21.82 -10.22
C ASN A 93 -1.60 -23.22 -10.28
N LYS A 94 -1.81 -23.89 -9.14
CA LYS A 94 -2.44 -25.21 -9.09
C LYS A 94 -3.97 -25.15 -9.06
N GLU A 95 -4.55 -24.05 -8.59
CA GLU A 95 -6.00 -23.85 -8.56
C GLU A 95 -6.57 -23.32 -9.90
N THR A 96 -5.70 -22.90 -10.81
CA THR A 96 -6.03 -22.34 -12.13
C THR A 96 -5.84 -23.33 -13.29
N ASN A 97 -5.41 -24.57 -13.02
CA ASN A 97 -5.33 -25.69 -13.97
C ASN A 97 -6.31 -26.79 -13.59
#